data_AF-A0A2M7H0W2-F1
#
_entry.id   AF-A0A2M7H0W2-F1
#
_cell.length_a   1.000
_cell.length_b   1.000
_cell.length_c   1.000
_cell.angle_alpha   90.00
_cell.angle_beta   90.00
_cell.angle_gamma   90.00
#
_symmetry.space_group_name_H-M   'P 1'
#
loop_
_entity.id
_entity.type
_entity.pdbx_description
1 polymer ?
#
loop_
_entity_poly.entity_id
_entity_poly.type
_entity_poly.pdbx_seq_one_letter_code
_entity_poly.pdbx_strand_id
1 'polypeptide(L)'
;MPITKSAKKALRQSLRRRARNLQKMRKLKNLLKEVKNLVTRAQTKGKDERSSSTSQKKIEEARKLLPRVYKLLDKAAKTGLIKKNTASRKKSRITKLISKSQQ
;
A
#
# COMPACT_ATOMS: atom_id res chain seq x y z
N MET A 1 -28.95 15.68 -13.61
CA MET A 1 -27.83 16.54 -14.07
C MET A 1 -27.71 17.76 -13.16
N PRO A 2 -26.51 18.33 -12.96
CA PRO A 2 -26.37 19.55 -12.18
C PRO A 2 -27.06 20.72 -12.90
N ILE A 3 -27.97 21.40 -12.23
CA ILE A 3 -28.79 22.47 -12.82
C ILE A 3 -28.09 23.83 -12.66
N THR A 4 -27.69 24.17 -11.43
CA THR A 4 -27.06 25.45 -11.10
C THR A 4 -25.60 25.54 -11.58
N LYS A 5 -25.12 26.77 -11.82
CA LYS A 5 -23.73 27.03 -12.24
C LYS A 5 -22.72 26.49 -11.20
N SER A 6 -23.02 26.64 -9.90
CA SER A 6 -22.20 26.12 -8.80
C SER A 6 -22.13 24.60 -8.81
N ALA A 7 -23.26 23.91 -9.01
CA ALA A 7 -23.30 22.45 -9.07
C ALA A 7 -22.55 21.90 -10.29
N LYS A 8 -22.67 22.53 -11.46
CA LYS A 8 -21.88 22.17 -12.66
C LYS A 8 -20.37 22.32 -12.41
N LYS A 9 -19.93 23.38 -11.72
CA LYS A 9 -18.52 23.59 -11.33
C LYS A 9 -18.06 22.54 -10.32
N ALA A 10 -18.86 22.24 -9.31
CA ALA A 10 -18.57 21.22 -8.31
C ALA A 10 -18.38 19.83 -8.95
N LEU A 11 -19.23 19.45 -9.92
CA LEU A 11 -19.09 18.21 -10.66
C LEU A 11 -17.76 18.14 -11.43
N ARG A 12 -17.38 19.20 -12.14
CA ARG A 12 -16.09 19.23 -12.85
C ARG A 12 -14.91 19.09 -11.89
N GLN A 13 -14.96 19.77 -10.74
CA GLN A 13 -13.92 19.68 -9.72
C GLN A 13 -13.86 18.28 -9.08
N SER A 14 -15.00 17.67 -8.79
CA SER A 14 -15.07 16.34 -8.16
C SER A 14 -14.50 15.27 -9.09
N LEU A 15 -14.83 15.30 -10.39
CA LEU A 15 -14.29 14.39 -11.39
C LEU A 15 -12.76 14.50 -11.49
N ARG A 16 -12.23 15.73 -11.58
CA ARG A 16 -10.77 15.98 -11.63
C ARG A 16 -10.05 15.53 -10.35
N ARG A 17 -10.66 15.76 -9.18
CA ARG A 17 -10.11 15.30 -7.89
C ARG A 17 -10.15 13.77 -7.79
N ARG A 18 -11.25 13.15 -8.21
CA ARG A 18 -11.43 11.69 -8.23
C ARG A 18 -10.39 11.00 -9.10
N ALA A 19 -10.14 11.49 -10.32
CA ALA A 19 -9.14 10.92 -11.21
C ALA A 19 -7.73 10.89 -10.57
N ARG A 20 -7.30 12.02 -10.00
CA ARG A 20 -6.00 12.12 -9.29
C ARG A 20 -5.94 11.23 -8.05
N ASN A 21 -6.99 11.20 -7.26
CA ASN A 21 -7.05 10.37 -6.05
C ASN A 21 -7.03 8.87 -6.40
N LEU A 22 -7.70 8.47 -7.48
CA LEU A 22 -7.71 7.09 -7.96
C LEU A 22 -6.30 6.62 -8.34
N GLN A 23 -5.55 7.44 -9.08
CA GLN A 23 -4.15 7.13 -9.43
C GLN A 23 -3.28 6.94 -8.18
N LYS A 24 -3.36 7.87 -7.22
CA LYS A 24 -2.62 7.78 -5.95
C LYS A 24 -3.02 6.54 -5.13
N MET A 25 -4.32 6.24 -5.06
CA MET A 25 -4.82 5.05 -4.36
C MET A 25 -4.35 3.76 -5.03
N ARG A 26 -4.35 3.68 -6.36
CA ARG A 26 -3.85 2.52 -7.11
C ARG A 26 -2.36 2.30 -6.83
N LYS A 27 -1.54 3.34 -6.92
CA LYS A 27 -0.10 3.27 -6.60
C LYS A 27 0.14 2.74 -5.18
N LEU A 28 -0.61 3.23 -4.21
CA LEU A 28 -0.54 2.79 -2.82
C LEU A 28 -0.98 1.32 -2.65
N LYS A 29 -2.12 0.94 -3.25
CA LYS A 29 -2.60 -0.45 -3.22
C LYS A 29 -1.61 -1.42 -3.89
N ASN A 30 -1.00 -1.03 -5.00
CA ASN A 30 -0.04 -1.86 -5.72
C ASN A 30 1.21 -2.11 -4.88
N LEU A 31 1.78 -1.06 -4.27
CA LEU A 31 2.94 -1.20 -3.38
C LEU A 31 2.64 -2.07 -2.16
N LEU A 32 1.44 -1.92 -1.58
CA LEU A 32 1.00 -2.79 -0.48
C LEU A 32 0.83 -4.25 -0.91
N LYS A 33 0.31 -4.48 -2.11
CA LYS A 33 0.14 -5.82 -2.69
C LYS A 33 1.49 -6.45 -2.99
N GLU A 34 2.45 -5.69 -3.49
CA GLU A 34 3.83 -6.12 -3.75
C GLU A 34 4.48 -6.65 -2.47
N VAL A 35 4.48 -5.86 -1.39
CA VAL A 35 5.02 -6.30 -0.09
C VAL A 35 4.28 -7.53 0.45
N LYS A 36 2.95 -7.55 0.35
CA LYS A 36 2.16 -8.71 0.79
C LYS A 36 2.53 -9.96 -0.01
N ASN A 37 2.67 -9.84 -1.33
CA ASN A 37 3.00 -10.95 -2.23
C ASN A 37 4.40 -11.51 -1.95
N LEU A 38 5.38 -10.65 -1.66
CA LEU A 38 6.73 -11.10 -1.30
C LEU A 38 6.71 -11.97 -0.04
N VAL A 39 5.97 -11.53 0.98
CA VAL A 39 5.86 -12.29 2.24
C VAL A 39 5.03 -13.56 2.05
N THR A 40 3.90 -13.52 1.33
CA THR A 40 3.11 -14.74 1.08
C THR A 40 3.90 -15.76 0.28
N ARG A 41 4.69 -15.33 -0.73
CA ARG A 41 5.56 -16.22 -1.52
C ARG A 41 6.73 -16.78 -0.71
N ALA A 42 7.17 -16.06 0.33
CA ALA A 42 8.15 -16.57 1.28
C ALA A 42 7.54 -17.61 2.24
N GLN A 43 6.24 -17.49 2.56
CA GLN A 43 5.50 -18.41 3.43
C GLN A 43 5.03 -19.68 2.72
N THR A 44 4.63 -19.60 1.45
CA THR A 44 4.28 -20.75 0.61
C THR A 44 5.55 -21.52 0.25
N LYS A 45 6.12 -22.22 1.23
CA LYS A 45 7.09 -23.28 1.01
C LYS A 45 6.37 -24.42 0.29
N GLY A 46 6.50 -24.49 -1.04
CA GLY A 46 6.36 -25.77 -1.73
C GLY A 46 7.39 -26.72 -1.13
N LYS A 47 6.98 -27.96 -0.90
CA LYS A 47 7.73 -29.03 -0.22
C LYS A 47 9.05 -29.43 -0.89
N ASP A 48 9.45 -28.78 -1.98
CA ASP A 48 10.62 -29.16 -2.74
C ASP A 48 11.84 -28.40 -2.23
N GLU A 49 12.65 -29.18 -1.52
CA GLU A 49 13.88 -28.85 -0.84
C GLU A 49 14.89 -28.16 -1.78
N ARG A 50 15.60 -27.13 -1.25
CA ARG A 50 16.97 -26.65 -1.63
C ARG A 50 17.24 -25.14 -1.63
N SER A 51 16.36 -24.24 -1.17
CA SER A 51 16.80 -22.84 -0.93
C SER A 51 16.20 -22.13 0.28
N SER A 52 16.76 -22.42 1.45
CA SER A 52 16.65 -21.59 2.65
C SER A 52 17.02 -20.12 2.37
N SER A 53 18.04 -19.90 1.54
CA SER A 53 18.53 -18.58 1.14
C SER A 53 17.50 -17.73 0.38
N THR A 54 16.64 -18.33 -0.44
CA THR A 54 15.67 -17.58 -1.27
C THR A 54 14.53 -16.99 -0.44
N SER A 55 14.13 -17.67 0.63
CA SER A 55 13.06 -17.19 1.51
C SER A 55 13.53 -16.00 2.35
N GLN A 56 14.76 -16.06 2.87
CA GLN A 56 15.37 -14.94 3.60
C GLN A 56 15.59 -13.72 2.70
N LYS A 57 16.08 -13.91 1.46
CA LYS A 57 16.23 -12.83 0.47
C LYS A 57 14.92 -12.07 0.22
N LYS A 58 13.79 -12.77 0.03
CA LYS A 58 12.47 -12.15 -0.18
C LYS A 58 11.99 -11.36 1.05
N ILE A 59 12.29 -11.84 2.26
CA ILE A 59 11.97 -11.14 3.50
C ILE A 59 12.81 -9.87 3.65
N GLU A 60 14.09 -9.92 3.29
CA GLU A 60 14.96 -8.74 3.26
C GLU A 60 14.52 -7.72 2.20
N GLU A 61 14.11 -8.15 1.01
CA GLU A 61 13.51 -7.28 0.00
C GLU A 61 12.24 -6.60 0.52
N ALA A 62 11.38 -7.33 1.22
CA ALA A 62 10.19 -6.76 1.85
C ALA A 62 10.56 -5.71 2.92
N ARG A 63 11.63 -5.93 3.69
CA ARG A 63 12.17 -4.92 4.63
C ARG A 63 12.68 -3.68 3.90
N LYS A 64 13.41 -3.85 2.78
CA LYS A 64 13.91 -2.73 1.96
C LYS A 64 12.79 -1.87 1.37
N LEU A 65 11.60 -2.44 1.13
CA LEU A 65 10.43 -1.70 0.66
C LEU A 65 9.69 -0.92 1.76
N LEU A 66 9.93 -1.20 3.05
CA LEU A 66 9.24 -0.54 4.17
C LEU A 66 9.39 0.99 4.18
N PRO A 67 10.59 1.58 4.03
CA PRO A 67 10.73 3.04 4.00
C PRO A 67 9.88 3.69 2.90
N ARG A 68 9.79 3.04 1.74
CA ARG A 68 8.97 3.51 0.62
C ARG A 68 7.49 3.45 0.95
N VAL A 69 7.02 2.37 1.58
CA VAL A 69 5.64 2.22 2.06
C VAL A 69 5.28 3.29 3.08
N TYR A 70 6.16 3.54 4.06
CA TYR A 70 5.96 4.55 5.10
C TYR A 70 5.84 5.94 4.48
N LYS A 71 6.80 6.32 3.63
CA LYS A 71 6.80 7.60 2.89
C LYS A 71 5.51 7.80 2.11
N LEU A 72 4.99 6.75 1.46
CA LEU A 72 3.77 6.84 0.67
C LEU A 72 2.51 6.98 1.54
N LEU A 73 2.43 6.22 2.65
CA LEU A 73 1.31 6.28 3.59
C LEU A 73 1.24 7.64 4.30
N ASP A 74 2.38 8.19 4.70
CA ASP A 74 2.44 9.49 5.37
C ASP A 74 2.09 10.65 4.44
N LYS A 75 2.56 10.59 3.18
CA LYS A 75 2.14 11.55 2.15
C LYS A 75 0.64 11.42 1.84
N ALA A 76 0.10 10.20 1.80
CA ALA A 76 -1.32 9.98 1.60
C ALA A 76 -2.16 10.54 2.77
N ALA A 77 -1.66 10.43 4.01
CA ALA A 77 -2.30 11.03 5.18
C ALA A 77 -2.21 12.57 5.16
N LYS A 78 -1.03 13.13 4.85
CA LYS A 78 -0.80 14.58 4.76
C LYS A 78 -1.71 15.24 3.72
N THR A 79 -1.89 14.60 2.57
CA THR A 79 -2.73 15.12 1.47
C THR A 79 -4.23 14.88 1.67
N GLY A 80 -4.64 14.27 2.79
CA GLY A 80 -6.04 13.97 3.06
C GLY A 80 -6.63 12.84 2.22
N LEU A 81 -5.80 12.06 1.50
CA LEU A 81 -6.26 10.90 0.73
C LEU A 81 -6.75 9.77 1.65
N ILE A 82 -6.12 9.61 2.82
CA ILE A 82 -6.52 8.68 3.87
C ILE A 82 -6.47 9.39 5.24
N LYS A 83 -7.33 8.97 6.18
CA LYS A 83 -7.26 9.47 7.57
C LYS A 83 -5.98 8.99 8.26
N LYS A 84 -5.46 9.78 9.20
CA LYS A 84 -4.23 9.47 9.98
C LYS A 84 -4.26 8.06 10.59
N ASN A 85 -5.37 7.70 11.25
CA ASN A 85 -5.54 6.37 11.87
C ASN A 85 -5.52 5.23 10.85
N THR A 86 -5.99 5.45 9.62
CA THR A 86 -5.91 4.44 8.56
C THR A 86 -4.47 4.23 8.07
N ALA A 87 -3.66 5.29 8.03
CA ALA A 87 -2.24 5.17 7.75
C ALA A 87 -1.52 4.38 8.86
N SER A 88 -1.76 4.72 10.14
CA SER A 88 -1.18 4.03 11.30
C SER A 88 -1.54 2.54 11.33
N ARG A 89 -2.81 2.20 11.13
CA ARG A 89 -3.26 0.78 11.06
C ARG A 89 -2.57 0.01 9.93
N LYS A 90 -2.38 0.63 8.77
CA LYS A 90 -1.69 0.00 7.64
C LYS A 90 -0.20 -0.22 7.91
N LYS A 91 0.49 0.74 8.52
CA LYS A 91 1.89 0.60 8.94
C LYS A 91 2.06 -0.57 9.93
N SER A 92 1.22 -0.60 10.97
CA SER A 92 1.21 -1.66 11.99
C SER A 92 0.95 -3.05 11.38
N ARG A 93 -0.03 -3.16 10.47
CA ARG A 93 -0.36 -4.45 9.85
C ARG A 93 0.78 -5.03 9.00
N ILE A 94 1.50 -4.18 8.26
CA ILE A 94 2.59 -4.63 7.38
C ILE A 94 3.81 -5.04 8.20
N THR A 95 4.16 -4.24 9.21
CA THR A 95 5.28 -4.56 10.10
C THR A 95 5.03 -5.85 10.86
N LYS A 96 3.84 -6.03 11.45
CA LYS A 96 3.46 -7.28 12.12
C LYS A 96 3.52 -8.50 11.19
N LEU A 97 3.17 -8.31 9.92
CA LEU A 97 3.19 -9.39 8.93
C LEU A 97 4.64 -9.79 8.56
N ILE A 98 5.56 -8.83 8.44
CA ILE A 98 6.98 -9.12 8.20
C ILE A 98 7.63 -9.74 9.44
N SER A 99 7.36 -9.22 10.64
CA SER A 99 7.93 -9.73 11.88
C SER A 99 7.47 -11.15 12.20
N LYS A 100 6.18 -11.45 11.98
CA LYS A 100 5.64 -12.81 12.13
C LYS A 100 6.29 -13.81 11.17
N SER A 101 6.74 -13.36 10.01
CA SER A 101 7.40 -14.23 9.02
C SER A 101 8.89 -14.45 9.32
N GLN A 102 9.44 -13.78 10.33
CA GLN A 102 10.85 -13.86 10.72
C GLN A 102 11.08 -14.72 11.97
N GLN A 103 10.04 -14.85 12.80
CA GLN A 103 9.97 -15.84 13.87
C GLN A 103 9.63 -17.20 13.28
#